data_AF-W1XVH3-F1
#
_entry.id   AF-W1XVH3-F1
#
_cell.length_a   1.000
_cell.length_b   1.000
_cell.length_c   1.000
_cell.angle_alpha   90.00
_cell.angle_beta   90.00
_cell.angle_gamma   90.00
#
_symmetry.space_group_name_H-M   'P 1'
#
loop_
_entity.id
_entity.type
_entity.pdbx_description
1 polymer ?
#
loop_
_entity_poly.entity_id
_entity_poly.type
_entity_poly.pdbx_seq_one_letter_code
_entity_poly.pdbx_strand_id
1 'polypeptide(L)'
;TVAENIILGSELTKNGVLDIARATREINELSERYGLAVDPSAKVADISVGAQQRVEILKTLYRGADILIFDEPTAVLTPSEIDELMAIM
;
A
#
# COMPACT_ATOMS: atom_id res chain seq x y z
N THR A 1 -0.06 11.32 -3.43
CA THR A 1 -0.69 10.73 -2.23
C THR A 1 -0.38 9.26 -2.16
N VAL A 2 -0.73 8.58 -1.07
CA VAL A 2 -0.62 7.12 -0.95
C VAL A 2 -1.36 6.43 -2.10
N ALA A 3 -2.60 6.85 -2.40
CA ALA A 3 -3.37 6.30 -3.51
C ALA A 3 -2.64 6.37 -4.85
N GLU A 4 -2.08 7.54 -5.17
CA GLU A 4 -1.34 7.76 -6.42
C GLU A 4 -0.09 6.88 -6.51
N ASN A 5 0.60 6.61 -5.40
CA ASN A 5 1.79 5.74 -5.40
C ASN A 5 1.41 4.26 -5.59
N ILE A 6 0.30 3.82 -5.00
CA ILE A 6 -0.18 2.44 -5.12
C ILE A 6 -0.61 2.13 -6.55
N ILE A 7 -1.30 3.07 -7.22
CA ILE A 7 -1.81 2.85 -8.58
C ILE A 7 -0.83 3.21 -9.69
N LEU A 8 0.33 3.78 -9.36
CA LEU A 8 1.32 4.15 -10.36
C LEU A 8 1.72 2.92 -11.20
N GLY A 9 1.67 3.01 -12.52
CA GLY A 9 1.90 1.89 -13.44
C GLY A 9 0.75 0.88 -13.54
N SER A 10 -0.39 1.14 -12.89
CA SER A 10 -1.64 0.38 -12.99
C SER A 10 -2.84 1.32 -12.86
N GLU A 11 -2.72 2.46 -13.54
CA GLU A 11 -3.66 3.57 -13.42
C GLU A 11 -5.03 3.19 -14.00
N LEU A 12 -6.06 3.30 -13.17
CA LEU A 12 -7.43 3.25 -13.65
C LEU A 12 -7.77 4.60 -14.28
N THR A 13 -8.20 4.59 -15.54
CA THR A 13 -8.64 5.81 -16.23
C THR A 13 -10.10 5.71 -16.63
N LYS A 14 -10.81 6.83 -16.51
CA LYS A 14 -12.17 7.03 -16.99
C LYS A 14 -12.16 8.24 -17.92
N ASN A 15 -12.46 8.02 -19.20
CA ASN A 15 -12.41 9.05 -20.25
C ASN A 15 -11.04 9.76 -20.36
N GLY A 16 -9.94 9.03 -20.16
CA GLY A 16 -8.57 9.58 -20.22
C GLY A 16 -8.13 10.35 -18.98
N VAL A 17 -8.96 10.40 -17.94
CA VAL A 17 -8.63 11.01 -16.63
C VAL A 17 -8.48 9.91 -15.59
N LEU A 18 -7.52 10.06 -14.67
CA LEU A 18 -7.30 9.14 -13.56
C LEU A 18 -8.55 9.03 -12.67
N ASP A 19 -9.08 7.82 -12.50
CA ASP A 19 -10.22 7.53 -11.62
C ASP A 19 -9.73 7.25 -10.20
N ILE A 20 -9.29 8.30 -9.51
CA ILE A 20 -8.79 8.22 -8.13
C ILE A 20 -9.87 7.66 -7.19
N ALA A 21 -11.14 8.04 -7.39
CA ALA A 21 -12.22 7.59 -6.53
C ALA A 21 -12.38 6.06 -6.57
N ARG A 22 -12.26 5.46 -7.76
CA ARG A 22 -12.26 4.00 -7.90
C ARG A 22 -11.02 3.37 -7.30
N ALA A 23 -9.83 3.90 -7.61
CA ALA A 23 -8.58 3.44 -7.03
C ALA A 23 -8.63 3.43 -5.49
N THR A 24 -9.09 4.51 -4.86
CA THR A 24 -9.22 4.60 -3.39
C THR A 24 -10.15 3.54 -2.82
N ARG A 25 -11.26 3.20 -3.49
CA ARG A 25 -12.14 2.11 -3.04
C ARG A 25 -11.44 0.76 -3.09
N GLU A 26 -10.81 0.44 -4.21
CA GLU A 26 -10.08 -0.83 -4.38
C GLU A 26 -8.91 -0.94 -3.38
N ILE A 27 -8.21 0.16 -3.12
CA ILE A 27 -7.14 0.22 -2.10
C ILE A 27 -7.69 -0.02 -0.69
N ASN A 28 -8.82 0.58 -0.34
CA ASN A 28 -9.43 0.39 0.98
C ASN A 28 -9.89 -1.07 1.18
N GLU A 29 -10.51 -1.66 0.16
CA GLU A 29 -10.91 -3.08 0.20
C GLU A 29 -9.70 -4.01 0.34
N LEU A 30 -8.59 -3.69 -0.34
CA LEU A 30 -7.34 -4.44 -0.25
C LEU A 30 -6.68 -4.29 1.12
N SER A 31 -6.60 -3.06 1.61
CA SER A 31 -6.11 -2.69 2.95
C SER A 31 -6.86 -3.45 4.04
N GLU A 32 -8.20 -3.49 3.97
CA GLU A 32 -9.03 -4.20 4.94
C GLU A 32 -8.85 -5.72 4.85
N ARG A 33 -8.81 -6.28 3.63
CA ARG A 33 -8.62 -7.73 3.40
C ARG A 33 -7.32 -8.26 4.00
N TYR A 34 -6.25 -7.50 3.88
CA TYR A 34 -4.90 -7.90 4.31
C TYR A 34 -4.48 -7.24 5.63
N GLY A 35 -5.34 -6.46 6.29
CA GLY A 35 -4.97 -5.75 7.52
C GLY A 35 -3.86 -4.69 7.35
N LEU A 36 -3.63 -4.22 6.13
CA LEU A 36 -2.57 -3.25 5.78
C LEU A 36 -3.10 -1.82 5.85
N ALA A 37 -3.53 -1.39 7.04
CA ALA A 37 -4.14 -0.08 7.22
C ALA A 37 -3.24 1.08 6.72
N VAL A 38 -3.73 1.79 5.71
CA VAL A 38 -3.14 3.02 5.17
C VAL A 38 -4.22 4.06 4.89
N ASP A 39 -3.87 5.33 4.97
CA ASP A 39 -4.74 6.44 4.51
C ASP A 39 -4.40 6.77 3.05
N PRO A 40 -5.29 6.48 2.08
CA PRO A 40 -5.03 6.74 0.67
C PRO A 40 -4.88 8.23 0.33
N SER A 41 -5.42 9.12 1.17
CA SER A 41 -5.40 10.57 0.97
C SER A 41 -4.14 11.24 1.51
N ALA A 42 -3.43 10.58 2.43
CA ALA A 42 -2.19 11.08 3.00
C ALA A 42 -1.10 11.26 1.93
N LYS A 43 -0.19 12.20 2.17
CA LYS A 43 1.05 12.29 1.39
C LYS A 43 2.04 11.26 1.92
N VAL A 44 2.68 10.53 1.01
CA VAL A 44 3.66 9.49 1.36
C VAL A 44 4.85 10.05 2.14
N ALA A 45 5.22 11.32 1.89
CA ALA A 45 6.30 11.97 2.65
C ALA A 45 5.95 12.20 4.13
N ASP A 46 4.67 12.19 4.50
CA ASP A 46 4.19 12.56 5.83
C ASP A 46 3.84 11.32 6.69
N ILE A 47 3.93 10.10 6.16
CA ILE A 47 3.63 8.86 6.88
C ILE A 47 4.89 8.18 7.43
N SER A 48 4.74 7.37 8.49
CA SER A 48 5.85 6.64 9.11
C SER A 48 6.51 5.66 8.13
N VAL A 49 7.75 5.26 8.43
CA VAL A 49 8.48 4.27 7.61
C VAL A 49 7.72 2.94 7.57
N GLY A 50 7.15 2.48 8.69
CA GLY A 50 6.27 1.30 8.70
C GLY A 50 5.02 1.47 7.82
N ALA A 51 4.43 2.66 7.79
CA ALA A 51 3.32 2.93 6.87
C ALA A 51 3.78 2.94 5.40
N GLN A 52 4.97 3.46 5.09
CA GLN A 52 5.55 3.38 3.73
C GLN A 52 5.76 1.92 3.31
N GLN A 53 6.22 1.05 4.23
CA GLN A 53 6.35 -0.38 3.97
C GLN A 53 5.00 -1.02 3.62
N ARG A 54 3.93 -0.72 4.39
CA ARG A 54 2.57 -1.19 4.07
C ARG A 54 2.08 -0.70 2.69
N VAL A 55 2.42 0.53 2.32
CA VAL A 55 2.12 1.08 0.99
C VAL A 55 2.83 0.30 -0.13
N GLU A 56 4.09 -0.08 0.04
CA GLU A 56 4.83 -0.88 -0.95
C GLU A 56 4.25 -2.29 -1.11
N ILE A 57 3.81 -2.91 0.00
CA ILE A 57 3.11 -4.19 -0.02
C ILE A 57 1.80 -4.06 -0.79
N LEU A 58 0.96 -3.08 -0.42
CA LEU A 58 -0.32 -2.84 -1.08
C LEU A 58 -0.16 -2.53 -2.57
N LYS A 59 0.86 -1.74 -2.95
CA LYS A 59 1.19 -1.49 -4.36
C LYS A 59 1.43 -2.79 -5.13
N THR A 60 2.16 -3.71 -4.54
CA THR A 60 2.50 -4.98 -5.21
C THR A 60 1.30 -5.91 -5.29
N LEU A 61 0.50 -5.99 -4.22
CA LEU A 61 -0.75 -6.76 -4.19
C LEU A 61 -1.81 -6.18 -5.15
N TYR A 62 -1.92 -4.86 -5.23
CA TYR A 62 -2.86 -4.17 -6.12
C TYR A 62 -2.58 -4.50 -7.60
N ARG A 63 -1.30 -4.72 -7.94
CA ARG A 63 -0.87 -5.16 -9.27
C ARG A 63 -1.12 -6.65 -9.55
N GLY A 64 -1.69 -7.38 -8.59
CA GLY A 64 -2.03 -8.80 -8.74
C GLY A 64 -0.84 -9.75 -8.54
N ALA A 65 0.14 -9.39 -7.70
CA ALA A 65 1.23 -10.30 -7.38
C ALA A 65 0.74 -11.53 -6.59
N ASP A 66 1.06 -12.73 -7.10
CA ASP A 66 0.78 -14.00 -6.41
C ASP A 66 1.86 -14.35 -5.37
N ILE A 67 3.09 -13.87 -5.58
CA ILE A 67 4.24 -14.12 -4.72
C ILE A 67 4.94 -12.79 -4.43
N LEU A 68 5.16 -12.52 -3.15
CA LEU A 68 5.86 -11.34 -2.68
C LEU A 68 7.17 -11.76 -1.99
N ILE A 69 8.29 -11.24 -2.48
CA ILE A 69 9.63 -11.49 -1.93
C ILE A 69 10.13 -10.20 -1.32
N PHE A 70 10.57 -10.27 -0.07
CA PHE A 70 11.11 -9.14 0.66
C PHE A 70 12.60 -9.31 0.86
N ASP A 71 13.35 -8.24 0.61
CA ASP A 71 14.77 -8.15 0.96
C ASP A 71 14.92 -7.22 2.17
N GLU A 72 15.38 -7.77 3.29
CA GLU A 72 15.52 -7.09 4.59
C GLU A 72 14.36 -6.14 4.98
N PRO A 73 13.08 -6.60 5.00
CA PRO A 73 11.92 -5.72 5.16
C PRO A 73 11.82 -5.01 6.52
N THR A 74 12.64 -5.41 7.49
CA THR A 74 12.55 -4.95 8.89
C THR A 74 13.67 -3.99 9.29
N ALA A 75 14.65 -3.71 8.42
CA ALA A 75 15.86 -2.99 8.78
C ALA A 75 15.62 -1.57 9.33
N VAL A 76 14.50 -0.96 8.95
CA VAL A 76 14.12 0.41 9.29
C VAL A 76 12.87 0.49 10.18
N LEU A 77 12.37 -0.66 10.65
CA LEU A 77 11.17 -0.77 11.46
C LEU A 77 11.51 -0.87 12.95
N THR A 78 10.65 -0.27 13.77
CA THR A 78 10.68 -0.50 15.22
C THR A 78 10.19 -1.91 15.57
N PRO A 79 10.54 -2.47 16.74
CA PRO A 79 10.06 -3.80 17.14
C PRO A 79 8.53 -3.96 17.07
N SER A 80 7.78 -2.93 17.50
CA SER A 80 6.31 -2.93 17.40
C SER A 80 5.80 -2.96 15.96
N GLU A 81 6.44 -2.22 15.04
CA GLU A 81 6.06 -2.24 13.61
C GLU A 81 6.39 -3.58 12.94
N ILE A 82 7.46 -4.26 13.40
CA ILE A 82 7.79 -5.61 12.94
C ILE A 82 6.69 -6.59 13.37
N ASP A 83 6.27 -6.54 14.65
CA ASP A 83 5.20 -7.42 15.16
C ASP A 83 3.89 -7.20 14.38
N GLU A 84 3.53 -5.95 14.08
CA GLU A 84 2.37 -5.61 13.26
C GLU A 84 2.50 -6.19 11.83
N LEU A 85 3.68 -6.07 11.21
CA LEU A 85 3.91 -6.60 9.87
C LEU A 85 3.86 -8.13 9.84
N MET A 86 4.43 -8.80 10.83
CA MET A 86 4.48 -10.26 10.92
C MET A 86 3.10 -10.87 11.22
N ALA A 87 2.19 -10.13 11.85
CA ALA A 87 0.81 -10.59 12.06
C ALA A 87 -0.02 -10.67 10.76
N ILE A 88 0.46 -10.02 9.69
CA ILE A 88 -0.19 -9.95 8.38
C ILE A 88 0.34 -11.06 7.43
N MET A 89 1.54 -11.58 7.69
CA MET A 89 2.25 -12.55 6.83
C MET A 89 2.00 -14.02 7.20
#